data_AF-A0A7Y6WU55-F1
#
_entry.id   AF-A0A7Y6WU55-F1
#
_cell.length_a   1.000
_cell.length_b   1.000
_cell.length_c   1.000
_cell.angle_alpha   90.00
_cell.angle_beta   90.00
_cell.angle_gamma   90.00
#
_symmetry.space_group_name_H-M   'P 1'
#
loop_
_entity.id
_entity.type
_entity.pdbx_description
1 polymer ?
#
loop_
_entity_poly.entity_id
_entity_poly.type
_entity_poly.pdbx_seq_one_letter_code
_entity_poly.pdbx_strand_id
1 'polypeptide(L)' 'MKIKSTTAFRAYTTMRANQAKATKRFMVKSVNKDGSISRMAPTKAAWQNDAFEDADAAEARRAEIERLNPSSRFAVVPL' A
#
# COMPACT_ATOMS: atom_id res chain seq x y z
N MET A 1 10.83 -12.59 29.38
CA MET A 1 10.81 -11.14 29.71
C MET A 1 10.18 -10.39 28.54
N LYS A 2 8.95 -9.84 28.66
CA LYS A 2 8.32 -9.03 27.60
C LYS A 2 8.80 -7.58 27.77
N ILE A 3 9.66 -7.10 26.88
CA ILE A 3 10.10 -5.71 26.86
C ILE A 3 8.90 -4.84 26.51
N LYS A 4 8.43 -4.01 27.45
CA LYS A 4 7.39 -3.02 27.17
C LYS A 4 8.02 -1.88 26.39
N SER A 5 7.57 -1.62 25.16
CA SER A 5 8.03 -0.44 24.43
C SER A 5 7.57 0.83 25.15
N THR A 6 8.50 1.76 25.35
CA THR A 6 8.25 3.04 26.01
C THR A 6 7.36 3.93 25.15
N THR A 7 6.65 4.87 25.78
CA THR A 7 5.78 5.83 25.08
C THR A 7 6.53 6.60 23.99
N ALA A 8 7.78 6.99 24.26
CA ALA A 8 8.65 7.66 23.29
C ALA A 8 8.98 6.78 22.07
N PHE A 9 9.29 5.49 22.28
CA PHE A 9 9.55 4.56 21.19
C PHE A 9 8.31 4.34 20.32
N ARG A 10 7.14 4.19 20.95
CA ARG A 10 5.85 4.07 20.22
C ARG A 10 5.59 5.31 19.38
N ALA A 11 5.72 6.51 19.96
CA ALA A 11 5.51 7.77 19.25
C ALA A 11 6.46 7.92 18.04
N TYR A 12 7.74 7.59 18.22
CA TYR A 12 8.73 7.62 17.14
C TYR A 12 8.38 6.64 16.00
N THR A 13 7.98 5.40 16.32
CA THR A 13 7.59 4.42 15.30
C THR A 13 6.32 4.84 14.54
N THR A 14 5.35 5.46 15.23
CA THR A 14 4.15 6.01 14.57
C THR A 14 4.50 7.17 13.66
N MET A 15 5.35 8.11 14.10
CA MET A 15 5.81 9.23 13.27
C MET A 15 6.51 8.74 12.00
N ARG A 16 7.42 7.77 12.12
CA ARG A 16 8.11 7.17 10.96
C ARG A 16 7.15 6.44 10.01
N ALA A 17 6.18 5.71 10.54
CA ALA A 17 5.16 5.06 9.72
C ALA A 17 4.28 6.07 8.97
N ASN A 18 3.98 7.22 9.58
CA ASN A 18 3.23 8.30 8.93
C ASN A 18 4.06 9.02 7.86
N GLN A 19 5.35 9.26 8.12
CA GLN A 19 6.26 9.83 7.14
C GLN A 19 6.40 8.94 5.90
N ALA A 20 6.53 7.62 6.10
CA ALA A 20 6.61 6.65 5.00
C ALA A 20 5.33 6.57 4.16
N LYS A 21 4.16 6.99 4.69
CA LYS A 21 2.93 7.16 3.90
C LYS A 21 2.91 8.47 3.14
N ALA A 22 3.44 9.54 3.73
CA ALA A 22 3.45 10.87 3.14
C ALA A 22 4.33 10.99 1.88
N THR A 23 5.30 10.09 1.69
CA THR A 23 6.14 10.08 0.48
C THR A 23 5.53 9.29 -0.68
N LYS A 24 4.56 8.40 -0.41
CA LYS A 24 3.92 7.58 -1.45
C LYS A 24 2.98 8.45 -2.29
N ARG A 25 3.05 8.24 -3.59
CA ARG A 25 2.28 9.00 -4.60
C ARG A 25 1.35 8.10 -5.40
N PHE A 26 1.61 6.80 -5.43
CA PHE A 26 0.85 5.82 -6.18
C PHE A 26 0.51 4.62 -5.31
N MET A 27 -0.60 3.96 -5.60
CA MET A 27 -1.00 2.71 -4.96
C MET A 27 -1.62 1.76 -5.97
N VAL A 28 -1.33 0.47 -5.84
CA VAL A 28 -2.01 -0.58 -6.60
C VAL A 28 -3.31 -0.96 -5.88
N LYS A 29 -4.45 -0.85 -6.57
CA LYS A 29 -5.77 -1.23 -6.03
C LYS A 29 -6.45 -2.25 -6.94
N SER A 30 -7.30 -3.09 -6.34
CA SER A 30 -8.14 -4.00 -7.11
C SER A 30 -9.20 -3.24 -7.90
N VAL A 31 -9.54 -3.80 -9.06
CA VAL A 31 -10.62 -3.36 -9.93
C VAL A 31 -11.77 -4.34 -9.76
N ASN A 32 -12.96 -3.80 -9.46
CA ASN A 32 -14.19 -4.56 -9.33
C ASN A 32 -14.65 -5.09 -10.70
N LYS A 33 -15.60 -6.04 -10.69
CA LYS A 33 -16.13 -6.65 -11.92
C LYS A 33 -16.78 -5.63 -12.86
N ASP A 34 -17.33 -4.55 -12.30
CA ASP A 34 -17.94 -3.43 -13.05
C ASP A 34 -16.91 -2.43 -13.61
N GLY A 35 -15.61 -2.69 -13.40
CA GLY A 35 -14.52 -1.81 -13.85
C GLY A 35 -14.19 -0.67 -12.90
N SER A 36 -14.94 -0.49 -11.81
CA SER A 36 -14.65 0.53 -10.80
C SER A 36 -13.45 0.16 -9.95
N ILE A 37 -12.67 1.16 -9.52
CA ILE A 37 -11.61 0.94 -8.53
C ILE A 37 -12.23 0.66 -7.17
N SER A 38 -11.70 -0.31 -6.44
CA SER A 38 -12.12 -0.59 -5.06
C SER A 38 -12.07 0.66 -4.19
N ARG A 39 -13.20 0.96 -3.54
CA ARG A 39 -13.33 2.07 -2.59
C ARG A 39 -12.87 1.72 -1.18
N MET A 40 -12.38 0.50 -0.96
CA MET A 40 -11.86 0.11 0.35
C MET A 40 -10.69 0.99 0.74
N ALA A 41 -10.69 1.43 2.00
CA ALA A 41 -9.57 2.14 2.60
C ALA A 41 -8.36 1.19 2.67
N PRO A 42 -7.15 1.62 2.27
CA PRO A 42 -6.01 0.73 2.25
C PRO A 42 -5.59 0.31 3.66
N THR A 43 -5.37 -0.99 3.86
CA THR A 43 -4.86 -1.53 5.11
C THR A 43 -3.39 -1.15 5.32
N LYS A 44 -2.86 -1.34 6.54
CA LYS A 44 -1.43 -1.11 6.80
C LYS A 44 -0.52 -1.92 5.87
N ALA A 45 -0.91 -3.15 5.53
CA ALA A 45 -0.14 -4.01 4.62
C ALA A 45 -0.17 -3.46 3.18
N ALA A 46 -1.31 -2.98 2.70
CA ALA A 46 -1.41 -2.34 1.37
C ALA A 46 -0.50 -1.10 1.28
N TRP A 47 -0.45 -0.28 2.34
CA TRP A 47 0.48 0.85 2.42
C TRP A 47 1.96 0.45 2.40
N GLN A 48 2.30 -0.76 2.85
CA GLN A 48 3.68 -1.24 2.90
C GLN A 48 4.11 -1.91 1.60
N ASN A 49 3.21 -2.68 0.98
CA ASN A 49 3.54 -3.57 -0.13
C ASN A 49 3.10 -3.02 -1.49
N ASP A 50 2.06 -2.19 -1.50
CA ASP A 50 1.36 -1.81 -2.72
C ASP A 50 1.33 -0.27 -2.92
N ALA A 51 2.03 0.50 -2.08
CA ALA A 51 2.17 1.94 -2.21
C ALA A 51 3.61 2.35 -2.57
N PHE A 52 3.73 3.21 -3.58
CA PHE A 52 4.99 3.55 -4.24
C PHE A 52 5.14 5.06 -4.40
N GLU A 53 6.39 5.50 -4.43
CA GLU A 53 6.74 6.91 -4.71
C GLU A 53 6.76 7.18 -6.21
N ASP A 54 7.04 6.13 -6.99
CA ASP A 54 7.24 6.13 -8.43
C ASP A 54 6.17 5.30 -9.15
N ALA A 55 5.78 5.73 -10.35
CA ALA A 55 4.72 5.10 -11.13
C ALA A 55 5.18 3.79 -11.77
N ASP A 56 6.42 3.70 -12.25
CA ASP A 56 6.94 2.51 -12.91
C ASP A 56 7.08 1.36 -11.90
N ALA A 57 7.53 1.67 -10.68
CA ALA A 57 7.55 0.71 -9.58
C ALA A 57 6.13 0.20 -9.23
N ALA A 58 5.13 1.07 -9.26
CA ALA A 58 3.74 0.68 -9.02
C ALA A 58 3.19 -0.21 -10.13
N GLU A 59 3.52 0.07 -11.40
CA GLU A 59 3.07 -0.71 -12.54
C GLU A 59 3.74 -2.09 -12.59
N ALA A 60 5.04 -2.16 -12.27
CA ALA A 60 5.74 -3.43 -12.11
C ALA A 60 5.06 -4.33 -11.05
N ARG A 61 4.67 -3.73 -9.92
CA ARG A 61 3.93 -4.43 -8.87
C ARG A 61 2.53 -4.86 -9.34
N ARG A 62 1.81 -3.98 -10.05
CA ARG A 62 0.50 -4.29 -10.63
C ARG A 62 0.57 -5.51 -11.54
N ALA A 63 1.53 -5.53 -12.46
CA ALA A 63 1.75 -6.65 -13.37
C ALA A 63 2.11 -7.95 -12.63
N GLU A 64 2.95 -7.86 -11.59
CA GLU A 64 3.30 -9.01 -10.75
C GLU A 64 2.06 -9.61 -10.05
N ILE A 65 1.24 -8.77 -9.41
CA ILE A 65 0.05 -9.23 -8.67
C ILE A 65 -0.97 -9.86 -9.63
N GLU A 66 -1.17 -9.28 -10.81
CA GLU A 66 -2.09 -9.80 -11.82
C GLU A 66 -1.59 -11.14 -12.39
N ARG A 67 -0.27 -11.29 -12.60
CA ARG A 67 0.33 -12.58 -12.97
C ARG A 67 0.10 -13.66 -11.91
N LEU A 68 0.15 -13.30 -10.63
CA LEU A 68 -0.12 -14.22 -9.52
C LEU A 68 -1.62 -14.49 -9.34
N ASN A 69 -2.49 -13.59 -9.79
CA ASN A 69 -3.94 -13.66 -9.62
C ASN A 69 -4.67 -13.40 -10.95
N PRO A 70 -4.61 -14.33 -11.91
CA PRO A 70 -5.08 -14.09 -13.29
C PRO A 70 -6.59 -13.83 -13.42
N SER A 71 -7.39 -14.18 -12.40
CA SER A 71 -8.83 -13.89 -12.35
C SER A 71 -9.17 -12.52 -11.75
N SER A 72 -8.18 -11.79 -11.25
CA SER A 72 -8.35 -10.48 -10.63
C SER A 72 -7.67 -9.40 -11.46
N ARG A 73 -8.24 -8.20 -11.46
CA ARG A 73 -7.67 -7.04 -12.17
C ARG A 73 -7.22 -5.99 -11.17
N PHE A 74 -6.14 -5.31 -11.51
CA PHE A 74 -5.54 -4.28 -10.66
C PHE A 74 -5.22 -3.02 -11.46
N ALA A 75 -5.15 -1.89 -10.77
CA ALA A 75 -4.82 -0.60 -11.36
C ALA A 75 -3.91 0.19 -10.43
N VAL A 76 -2.99 0.95 -11.02
CA VAL A 76 -2.23 1.98 -10.31
C VAL A 76 -3.10 3.22 -10.18
N VAL A 77 -3.25 3.74 -8.97
CA VAL A 77 -3.97 4.98 -8.68
C VAL A 77 -3.06 5.99 -8.02
N PRO A 78 -3.15 7.28 -8.38
CA PRO A 78 -2.52 8.34 -7.60
C PRO A 78 -3.18 8.45 -6.22
N LEU A 79 -2.37 8.74 -5.19
CA LEU A 79 -2.79 8.90 -3.80
C LEU A 79 -3.13 10.35 -3.44
#